data_AF-A0A3M7BRR9-F1
#
_entry.id   AF-A0A3M7BRR9-F1
#
_cell.length_a   1.000
_cell.length_b   1.000
_cell.length_c   1.000
_cell.angle_alpha   90.00
_cell.angle_beta   90.00
_cell.angle_gamma   90.00
#
_symmetry.space_group_name_H-M   'P 1'
#
loop_
_entity.id
_entity.type
_entity.pdbx_description
1 polymer ?
#
loop_
_entity_poly.entity_id
_entity_poly.type
_entity_poly.pdbx_seq_one_letter_code
_entity_poly.pdbx_strand_id
1 'polypeptide(L)'
;MAVPDSFLAKTIDFNGTQYERLEPITDFRKDPCEARILYTCRMVSQPNDQEYILKVKVQRPNIARVPPRPASEDPSEPLSGPSEMTSAELKALQTFRENDTEGVPHLVAHKCELQGPQGPFPNGYISYSVMTKMPGQDLMALKFWSLEEEEREERRRAFLQVLKEIWRLNIRPYDCALRNILWDDRTKRCAIVDFEHYTEAPDPINMHETQELQRWGLVHRPPPSHWAVEWGLTRDYNARQWS
;
A
#
# COMPACT_ATOMS: atom_id res chain seq x y z
N MET A 1 16.48 -25.87 -1.68
CA MET A 1 15.17 -25.33 -1.26
C MET A 1 14.53 -24.69 -2.48
N ALA A 2 13.30 -25.08 -2.85
CA ALA A 2 12.60 -24.46 -3.97
C ALA A 2 12.38 -22.98 -3.68
N VAL A 3 12.67 -22.11 -4.66
CA VAL A 3 12.46 -20.66 -4.51
C VAL A 3 10.95 -20.42 -4.44
N PRO A 4 10.41 -19.74 -3.40
CA PRO A 4 8.97 -19.64 -3.17
C PRO A 4 8.14 -19.05 -4.32
N ASP A 5 8.79 -18.39 -5.27
CA ASP A 5 8.24 -17.67 -6.41
C ASP A 5 8.49 -18.38 -7.75
N SER A 6 9.00 -19.62 -7.77
CA SER A 6 9.35 -20.34 -9.00
C SER A 6 8.16 -20.58 -9.94
N PHE A 7 6.94 -20.49 -9.43
CA PHE A 7 5.70 -20.59 -10.23
C PHE A 7 5.31 -19.27 -10.90
N LEU A 8 5.95 -18.14 -10.54
CA LEU A 8 5.71 -16.84 -11.15
C LEU A 8 6.56 -16.69 -12.41
N ALA A 9 5.91 -16.33 -13.51
CA ALA A 9 6.59 -16.04 -14.75
C ALA A 9 7.63 -14.91 -14.57
N LYS A 10 8.76 -15.04 -15.27
CA LYS A 10 9.78 -13.98 -15.31
C LYS A 10 9.29 -12.76 -16.08
N THR A 11 8.55 -12.98 -17.16
CA THR A 11 7.95 -11.92 -17.98
C THR A 11 6.44 -12.05 -17.92
N ILE A 12 5.77 -10.93 -17.65
CA ILE A 12 4.33 -10.86 -17.52
C ILE A 12 3.79 -10.01 -18.67
N ASP A 13 2.91 -10.60 -19.49
CA ASP A 13 2.21 -9.91 -20.57
C ASP A 13 0.89 -9.31 -20.07
N PHE A 14 0.68 -8.04 -20.41
CA PHE A 14 -0.53 -7.27 -20.18
C PHE A 14 -1.06 -6.79 -21.54
N ASN A 15 -1.72 -7.69 -22.28
CA ASN A 15 -2.32 -7.43 -23.58
C ASN A 15 -1.33 -6.87 -24.61
N GLY A 16 -0.16 -7.51 -24.72
CA GLY A 16 0.91 -7.13 -25.66
C GLY A 16 1.95 -6.16 -25.10
N THR A 17 1.74 -5.60 -23.90
CA THR A 17 2.80 -4.88 -23.17
C THR A 17 3.42 -5.81 -22.14
N GLN A 18 4.72 -6.06 -22.26
CA GLN A 18 5.44 -7.01 -21.41
C GLN A 18 6.31 -6.31 -20.37
N TYR A 19 6.27 -6.84 -19.15
CA TYR A 19 7.15 -6.41 -18.06
C TYR A 19 8.01 -7.59 -17.58
N GLU A 20 9.32 -7.38 -17.55
CA GLU A 20 10.27 -8.31 -16.97
C GLU A 20 10.39 -8.04 -15.47
N ARG A 21 10.13 -9.07 -14.67
CA ARG A 21 10.34 -9.10 -13.22
C ARG A 21 11.84 -9.13 -12.94
N LEU A 22 12.30 -8.22 -12.09
CA LEU A 22 13.69 -8.10 -11.66
C LEU A 22 13.84 -8.63 -10.23
N GLU A 23 14.23 -7.79 -9.28
CA GLU A 23 14.50 -8.17 -7.90
C GLU A 23 13.27 -8.02 -6.99
N PRO A 24 13.09 -8.90 -5.99
CA PRO A 24 12.09 -8.69 -4.95
C PRO A 24 12.49 -7.52 -4.05
N ILE A 25 11.52 -6.66 -3.74
CA ILE A 25 11.70 -5.52 -2.81
C ILE A 25 11.34 -5.93 -1.39
N THR A 26 10.39 -6.84 -1.25
CA THR A 26 9.91 -7.33 0.03
C THR A 26 9.96 -8.85 0.08
N ASP A 27 10.08 -9.37 1.30
CA ASP A 27 9.84 -10.78 1.53
C ASP A 27 8.39 -11.16 1.26
N PHE A 28 8.18 -12.41 0.92
CA PHE A 28 6.86 -12.99 0.70
C PHE A 28 6.01 -12.89 1.97
N ARG A 29 5.03 -11.98 1.97
CA ARG A 29 4.09 -11.81 3.09
C ARG A 29 2.90 -12.73 2.91
N LYS A 30 2.52 -13.39 4.00
CA LYS A 30 1.43 -14.37 4.04
C LYS A 30 0.31 -13.84 4.91
N ASP A 31 -0.74 -13.34 4.26
CA ASP A 31 -2.02 -13.13 4.91
C ASP A 31 -2.83 -14.44 4.87
N PRO A 32 -3.90 -14.57 5.67
CA PRO A 32 -4.64 -15.84 5.78
C PRO A 32 -5.28 -16.30 4.46
N CYS A 33 -5.68 -15.36 3.58
CA CYS A 33 -6.35 -15.64 2.29
C CYS A 33 -5.48 -15.39 1.05
N GLU A 34 -4.41 -14.62 1.20
CA GLU A 34 -3.66 -14.08 0.08
C GLU A 34 -2.20 -14.00 0.50
N ALA A 35 -1.29 -14.25 -0.43
CA ALA A 35 0.10 -13.90 -0.23
C ALA A 35 0.50 -12.81 -1.21
N ARG A 36 1.38 -11.92 -0.77
CA ARG A 36 1.85 -10.81 -1.57
C ARG A 36 3.36 -10.72 -1.61
N ILE A 37 3.87 -10.29 -2.75
CA ILE A 37 5.28 -9.98 -2.96
C ILE A 37 5.38 -8.80 -3.94
N LEU A 38 6.35 -7.92 -3.69
CA LEU A 38 6.66 -6.79 -4.57
C LEU A 38 7.99 -7.03 -5.26
N TYR A 39 8.05 -6.68 -6.53
CA TYR A 39 9.26 -6.71 -7.34
C TYR A 39 9.49 -5.34 -7.98
N THR A 40 10.74 -5.02 -8.26
CA THR A 40 11.01 -4.08 -9.35
C THR A 40 10.77 -4.79 -10.69
N CYS A 41 10.32 -4.03 -11.68
CA CYS A 41 10.18 -4.53 -13.04
C CYS A 41 10.49 -3.45 -14.07
N ARG A 42 10.75 -3.87 -15.30
CA ARG A 42 10.99 -2.98 -16.45
C ARG A 42 10.12 -3.38 -17.64
N MET A 43 9.75 -2.41 -18.46
CA MET A 43 9.01 -2.68 -19.70
C MET A 43 9.97 -3.25 -20.75
N VAL A 44 9.62 -4.36 -21.39
CA VAL A 44 10.50 -5.05 -22.35
C VAL A 44 10.65 -4.26 -23.67
N SER A 45 9.57 -3.62 -24.12
CA SER A 45 9.55 -2.86 -25.38
C SER A 45 10.27 -1.51 -25.30
N GLN A 46 10.46 -0.97 -24.09
CA GLN A 46 11.18 0.26 -23.84
C GLN A 46 12.35 -0.05 -22.91
N PRO A 47 13.55 -0.36 -23.45
CA PRO A 47 14.74 -0.59 -22.64
C PRO A 47 15.32 0.74 -22.12
N ASN A 48 14.47 1.64 -21.63
CA ASN A 48 14.91 2.74 -20.80
C ASN A 48 15.23 2.19 -19.40
N ASP A 49 16.03 2.93 -18.63
CA ASP A 49 16.32 2.59 -17.24
C ASP A 49 15.12 2.90 -16.30
N GLN A 50 13.91 3.06 -16.85
CA GLN A 50 12.73 3.35 -16.05
C GLN A 50 12.23 2.06 -15.40
N GLU A 51 12.35 2.01 -14.09
CA GLU A 51 11.80 0.95 -13.28
C GLU A 51 10.38 1.25 -12.81
N TYR A 52 9.63 0.17 -12.61
CA TYR A 52 8.28 0.14 -12.08
C TYR A 52 8.22 -0.83 -10.91
N ILE A 53 7.11 -0.81 -10.18
CA ILE A 53 6.80 -1.76 -9.12
C ILE A 53 5.78 -2.76 -9.64
N LEU A 54 6.12 -4.04 -9.60
CA LEU A 54 5.19 -5.15 -9.84
C LEU A 54 4.76 -5.73 -8.50
N LYS A 55 3.48 -5.58 -8.18
CA LYS A 55 2.83 -6.23 -7.05
C LYS A 55 2.13 -7.50 -7.53
N VAL A 56 2.45 -8.62 -6.89
CA VAL A 56 1.83 -9.91 -7.18
C VAL A 56 1.10 -10.40 -5.94
N LYS A 57 -0.20 -10.66 -6.10
CA LYS A 57 -1.08 -11.15 -5.05
C LYS A 57 -1.67 -12.50 -5.46
N VAL A 58 -1.43 -13.51 -4.64
CA VAL A 58 -1.71 -14.90 -4.95
C VAL A 58 -2.72 -15.43 -3.95
N GLN A 59 -3.88 -15.86 -4.43
CA GLN A 59 -4.88 -16.46 -3.58
C GLN A 59 -4.34 -17.73 -2.91
N ARG A 60 -4.67 -17.91 -1.64
CA ARG A 60 -4.42 -19.12 -0.87
C ARG A 60 -5.72 -19.73 -0.38
N PRO A 61 -5.73 -21.03 -0.03
CA PRO A 61 -6.88 -21.64 0.64
C PRO A 61 -7.15 -20.88 1.94
N ASN A 62 -8.39 -20.44 2.14
CA ASN A 62 -8.79 -19.66 3.33
C ASN A 62 -9.15 -20.59 4.50
N ILE A 63 -8.25 -21.49 4.88
CA ILE A 63 -8.53 -22.52 5.91
C ILE A 63 -8.93 -21.87 7.24
N ALA A 64 -8.36 -20.70 7.54
CA ALA A 64 -8.66 -19.94 8.75
C ALA A 64 -10.03 -19.22 8.71
N ARG A 65 -10.70 -19.13 7.55
CA ARG A 65 -11.91 -18.32 7.32
C ARG A 65 -11.75 -16.86 7.75
N VAL A 66 -10.62 -16.25 7.41
CA VAL A 66 -10.31 -14.84 7.71
C VAL A 66 -9.88 -14.08 6.45
N PRO A 67 -10.63 -13.07 5.98
CA PRO A 67 -11.89 -12.59 6.54
C PRO A 67 -13.00 -13.66 6.46
N PRO A 68 -14.07 -13.51 7.25
CA PRO A 68 -15.18 -14.45 7.26
C PRO A 68 -15.74 -14.63 5.85
N ARG A 69 -15.71 -15.87 5.37
CA ARG A 69 -16.51 -16.26 4.21
C ARG A 69 -17.89 -16.71 4.70
N PRO A 70 -18.96 -16.53 3.90
CA PRO A 70 -20.25 -17.16 4.15
C PRO A 70 -20.05 -18.64 4.52
N ALA A 71 -20.80 -19.14 5.50
CA ALA A 71 -20.66 -20.54 5.95
C ALA A 71 -20.92 -21.55 4.82
N SER A 72 -21.67 -21.14 3.79
CA SER A 72 -21.94 -21.90 2.57
C SER A 72 -20.74 -22.02 1.63
N GLU A 73 -19.71 -21.19 1.76
CA GLU A 73 -18.51 -21.27 0.94
C GLU A 73 -17.48 -22.22 1.54
N ASP A 74 -16.96 -23.11 0.70
CA ASP A 74 -15.84 -23.96 1.06
C ASP A 74 -14.52 -23.14 1.03
N PRO A 75 -13.77 -23.07 2.14
CA PRO A 75 -12.49 -22.34 2.19
C PRO A 75 -11.40 -22.95 1.30
N SER A 76 -11.58 -24.21 0.87
CA SER A 76 -10.73 -24.91 -0.09
C SER A 76 -11.16 -24.68 -1.54
N GLU A 77 -12.29 -24.01 -1.78
CA GLU A 77 -12.68 -23.58 -3.12
C GLU A 77 -12.03 -22.23 -3.49
N PRO A 78 -11.46 -22.14 -4.70
CA PRO A 78 -10.91 -20.88 -5.19
C PRO A 78 -11.99 -19.85 -5.52
N LEU A 79 -11.64 -18.57 -5.41
CA LEU A 79 -12.53 -17.46 -5.72
C LEU A 79 -12.19 -16.92 -7.10
N SER A 80 -13.15 -16.31 -7.80
CA SER A 80 -12.92 -15.68 -9.11
C SER A 80 -11.95 -14.49 -9.06
N GLY A 81 -11.88 -13.80 -7.92
CA GLY A 81 -10.92 -12.73 -7.65
C GLY A 81 -11.11 -11.45 -8.49
N PRO A 82 -10.26 -10.44 -8.28
CA PRO A 82 -9.29 -10.34 -7.18
C PRO A 82 -9.99 -10.04 -5.84
N SER A 83 -9.25 -10.04 -4.72
CA SER A 83 -9.80 -9.65 -3.41
C SER A 83 -10.38 -8.22 -3.41
N GLU A 84 -11.30 -7.93 -2.49
CA GLU A 84 -11.86 -6.58 -2.32
C GLU A 84 -10.76 -5.55 -2.06
N MET A 85 -9.76 -5.89 -1.24
CA MET A 85 -8.61 -5.03 -0.94
C MET A 85 -7.78 -4.72 -2.19
N THR A 86 -7.60 -5.72 -3.07
CA THR A 86 -6.91 -5.52 -4.34
C THR A 86 -7.73 -4.67 -5.30
N SER A 87 -9.03 -4.90 -5.38
CA SER A 87 -9.94 -4.08 -6.17
C SER A 87 -9.93 -2.62 -5.71
N ALA A 88 -9.94 -2.38 -4.40
CA ALA A 88 -9.83 -1.06 -3.81
C ALA A 88 -8.49 -0.41 -4.17
N GLU A 89 -7.36 -1.11 -3.98
CA GLU A 89 -6.03 -0.61 -4.33
C GLU A 89 -5.93 -0.20 -5.82
N LEU A 90 -6.40 -1.05 -6.72
CA LEU A 90 -6.42 -0.76 -8.16
C LEU A 90 -7.24 0.50 -8.46
N LYS A 91 -8.39 0.66 -7.80
CA LYS A 91 -9.23 1.85 -7.93
C LYS A 91 -8.49 3.11 -7.46
N ALA A 92 -7.84 3.08 -6.30
CA ALA A 92 -7.08 4.22 -5.80
C ALA A 92 -5.93 4.61 -6.75
N LEU A 93 -5.12 3.65 -7.19
CA LEU A 93 -4.01 3.88 -8.11
C LEU A 93 -4.47 4.40 -9.48
N GLN A 94 -5.64 3.95 -9.95
CA GLN A 94 -6.25 4.46 -11.17
C GLN A 94 -6.73 5.91 -10.99
N THR A 95 -7.41 6.22 -9.87
CA THR A 95 -7.84 7.58 -9.54
C THR A 95 -6.65 8.56 -9.47
N PHE A 96 -5.54 8.16 -8.86
CA PHE A 96 -4.34 9.00 -8.82
C PHE A 96 -3.77 9.29 -10.21
N ARG A 97 -3.76 8.29 -11.09
CA ARG A 97 -3.32 8.46 -12.48
C ARG A 97 -4.23 9.41 -13.26
N GLU A 98 -5.53 9.25 -13.14
CA GLU A 98 -6.53 10.07 -13.85
C GLU A 98 -6.49 11.54 -13.42
N ASN A 99 -6.09 11.81 -12.18
CA ASN A 99 -5.98 13.17 -11.63
C ASN A 99 -4.53 13.70 -11.63
N ASP A 100 -3.59 12.98 -12.26
CA ASP A 100 -2.16 13.32 -12.29
C ASP A 100 -1.59 13.69 -10.91
N THR A 101 -1.98 12.92 -9.89
CA THR A 101 -1.66 13.25 -8.49
C THR A 101 -0.19 13.01 -8.21
N GLU A 102 0.55 14.04 -7.82
CA GLU A 102 1.95 13.89 -7.48
C GLU A 102 2.15 13.25 -6.09
N GLY A 103 3.29 12.60 -5.86
CA GLY A 103 3.62 12.02 -4.55
C GLY A 103 2.89 10.70 -4.26
N VAL A 104 2.29 10.06 -5.25
CA VAL A 104 1.65 8.74 -5.13
C VAL A 104 1.96 7.86 -6.33
N PRO A 105 1.98 6.53 -6.16
CA PRO A 105 2.11 5.60 -7.27
C PRO A 105 0.88 5.64 -8.18
N HIS A 106 1.10 5.53 -9.48
CA HIS A 106 0.05 5.49 -10.52
C HIS A 106 -0.08 4.10 -11.10
N LEU A 107 -1.31 3.65 -11.35
CA LEU A 107 -1.54 2.35 -11.98
C LEU A 107 -1.05 2.37 -13.43
N VAL A 108 -0.11 1.51 -13.81
CA VAL A 108 0.40 1.42 -15.17
C VAL A 108 -0.33 0.33 -15.96
N ALA A 109 -0.42 -0.88 -15.38
CA ALA A 109 -1.09 -2.03 -15.96
C ALA A 109 -1.60 -2.95 -14.86
N HIS A 110 -2.65 -3.72 -15.13
CA HIS A 110 -3.10 -4.78 -14.22
C HIS A 110 -3.71 -5.94 -14.99
N LYS A 111 -3.68 -7.13 -14.39
CA LYS A 111 -4.48 -8.27 -14.84
C LYS A 111 -4.75 -9.20 -13.67
N CYS A 112 -5.80 -10.00 -13.81
CA CYS A 112 -6.12 -11.09 -12.90
C CYS A 112 -6.33 -12.36 -13.74
N GLU A 113 -5.66 -13.45 -13.37
CA GLU A 113 -5.75 -14.73 -14.06
C GLU A 113 -5.83 -15.88 -13.05
N LEU A 114 -6.13 -17.07 -13.54
CA LEU A 114 -6.15 -18.27 -12.70
C LEU A 114 -4.75 -18.85 -12.56
N GLN A 115 -4.44 -19.31 -11.35
CA GLN A 115 -3.24 -20.06 -11.05
C GLN A 115 -3.25 -21.39 -11.80
N GLY A 116 -2.14 -21.69 -12.46
CA GLY A 116 -1.93 -22.99 -13.11
C GLY A 116 -1.78 -24.15 -12.11
N PRO A 117 -1.64 -25.39 -12.60
CA PRO A 117 -1.56 -26.59 -11.76
C PRO A 117 -0.37 -26.62 -10.78
N GLN A 118 0.67 -25.84 -11.05
CA GLN A 118 1.88 -25.72 -10.22
C GLN A 118 1.80 -24.56 -9.21
N GLY A 119 0.71 -23.79 -9.23
CA GLY A 119 0.48 -22.72 -8.27
C GLY A 119 0.16 -23.28 -6.88
N PRO A 120 0.36 -22.49 -5.81
CA PRO A 120 0.06 -22.90 -4.44
C PRO A 120 -1.44 -23.16 -4.20
N PHE A 121 -2.31 -22.62 -5.05
CA PHE A 121 -3.75 -22.91 -5.03
C PHE A 121 -4.30 -23.01 -6.46
N PRO A 122 -4.27 -24.21 -7.07
CA PRO A 122 -4.73 -24.40 -8.45
C PRO A 122 -6.15 -23.85 -8.66
N ASN A 123 -6.35 -23.14 -9.78
CA ASN A 123 -7.58 -22.41 -10.11
C ASN A 123 -7.94 -21.24 -9.19
N GLY A 124 -7.14 -20.93 -8.16
CA GLY A 124 -7.24 -19.68 -7.43
C GLY A 124 -6.75 -18.51 -8.26
N TYR A 125 -7.18 -17.30 -7.92
CA TYR A 125 -6.72 -16.14 -8.68
C TYR A 125 -5.26 -15.78 -8.36
N ILE A 126 -4.62 -15.14 -9.31
CA ILE A 126 -3.40 -14.37 -9.15
C ILE A 126 -3.59 -13.01 -9.80
N SER A 127 -3.38 -11.95 -9.02
CA SER A 127 -3.48 -10.57 -9.49
C SER A 127 -2.09 -9.97 -9.64
N TYR A 128 -1.85 -9.37 -10.79
CA TYR A 128 -0.64 -8.62 -11.10
C TYR A 128 -1.00 -7.16 -11.27
N SER A 129 -0.27 -6.28 -10.59
CA SER A 129 -0.45 -4.84 -10.68
C SER A 129 0.92 -4.21 -10.91
N VAL A 130 1.07 -3.47 -12.01
CA VAL A 130 2.26 -2.65 -12.28
C VAL A 130 1.92 -1.21 -11.96
N MET A 131 2.75 -0.55 -11.17
CA MET A 131 2.61 0.86 -10.79
C MET A 131 3.94 1.59 -10.90
N THR A 132 3.90 2.92 -10.96
CA THR A 132 5.12 3.74 -10.98
C THR A 132 5.96 3.51 -9.72
N LYS A 133 7.29 3.48 -9.88
CA LYS A 133 8.23 3.45 -8.76
C LYS A 133 8.45 4.87 -8.25
N MET A 134 8.16 5.08 -6.97
CA MET A 134 8.39 6.36 -6.31
C MET A 134 9.86 6.47 -5.87
N PRO A 135 10.49 7.65 -5.99
CA PRO A 135 11.86 7.86 -5.54
C PRO A 135 11.95 7.95 -4.01
N GLY A 136 13.18 7.84 -3.50
CA GLY A 136 13.47 8.04 -2.08
C GLY A 136 13.50 6.76 -1.25
N GLN A 137 13.68 6.95 0.06
CA GLN A 137 13.74 5.89 1.06
C GLN A 137 12.65 6.09 2.11
N ASP A 138 12.13 5.01 2.69
CA ASP A 138 11.07 5.11 3.68
C ASP A 138 11.56 5.75 4.99
N LEU A 139 10.67 6.51 5.65
CA LEU A 139 10.99 7.26 6.87
C LEU A 139 11.36 6.35 8.05
N MET A 140 10.90 5.10 8.06
CA MET A 140 11.30 4.13 9.09
C MET A 140 12.78 3.74 8.92
N ALA A 141 13.22 3.42 7.70
CA ALA A 141 14.60 3.09 7.39
C ALA A 141 15.54 4.30 7.55
N LEU A 142 15.06 5.51 7.26
CA LEU A 142 15.78 6.77 7.53
C LEU A 142 15.85 7.12 9.02
N LYS A 143 15.27 6.31 9.91
CA LYS A 143 15.23 6.55 11.36
C LYS A 143 14.72 7.97 11.66
N PHE A 144 13.55 8.31 11.12
CA PHE A 144 12.94 9.64 11.22
C PHE A 144 13.11 10.34 12.59
N TRP A 145 12.90 9.63 13.69
CA TRP A 145 12.99 10.17 15.04
C TRP A 145 14.41 10.50 15.52
N SER A 146 15.43 10.05 14.82
CA SER A 146 16.84 10.40 15.05
C SER A 146 17.30 11.61 14.24
N LEU A 147 16.44 12.15 13.36
CA LEU A 147 16.73 13.36 12.59
C LEU A 147 16.55 14.61 13.46
N GLU A 148 17.26 15.68 13.07
CA GLU A 148 17.10 17.00 13.66
C GLU A 148 15.65 17.51 13.51
N GLU A 149 15.23 18.40 14.42
CA GLU A 149 13.84 18.89 14.40
C GLU A 149 13.48 19.62 13.10
N GLU A 150 14.40 20.43 12.55
CA GLU A 150 14.19 21.14 11.29
C GLU A 150 13.95 20.19 10.11
N GLU A 151 14.72 19.10 10.07
CA GLU A 151 14.59 18.04 9.08
C GLU A 151 13.29 17.24 9.21
N ARG A 152 12.82 17.03 10.44
CA ARG A 152 11.53 16.40 10.71
C ARG A 152 10.37 17.31 10.29
N GLU A 153 10.45 18.60 10.59
CA GLU A 153 9.46 19.59 10.18
C GLU A 153 9.37 19.76 8.65
N GLU A 154 10.50 19.72 7.94
CA GLU A 154 10.53 19.70 6.48
C GLU A 154 9.73 18.50 5.93
N ARG A 155 10.01 17.29 6.45
CA ARG A 155 9.35 16.05 6.03
C ARG A 155 7.87 16.04 6.40
N ARG A 156 7.47 16.56 7.57
CA ARG A 156 6.07 16.72 7.98
C ARG A 156 5.30 17.61 7.02
N ARG A 157 5.86 18.77 6.64
CA ARG A 157 5.23 19.70 5.70
C ARG A 157 5.03 19.07 4.32
N ALA A 158 6.07 18.43 3.79
CA ALA A 158 6.00 17.76 2.49
C ALA A 158 5.01 16.58 2.51
N PHE A 159 4.97 15.80 3.60
CA PHE A 159 3.99 14.73 3.79
C PHE A 159 2.55 15.28 3.80
N LEU A 160 2.28 16.34 4.56
CA LEU A 160 0.95 16.95 4.64
C LEU A 160 0.47 17.49 3.29
N GLN A 161 1.38 18.03 2.48
CA GLN A 161 1.04 18.49 1.13
C GLN A 161 0.50 17.33 0.29
N VAL A 162 1.22 16.20 0.25
CA VAL A 162 0.78 15.00 -0.50
C VAL A 162 -0.52 14.44 0.07
N LEU A 163 -0.62 14.33 1.40
CA LEU A 163 -1.81 13.76 2.05
C LEU A 163 -3.07 14.60 1.78
N LYS A 164 -2.96 15.93 1.75
CA LYS A 164 -4.08 16.82 1.41
C LYS A 164 -4.60 16.57 0.00
N GLU A 165 -3.72 16.38 -0.98
CA GLU A 165 -4.16 16.07 -2.35
C GLU A 165 -4.89 14.72 -2.41
N ILE A 166 -4.39 13.70 -1.71
CA ILE A 166 -5.06 12.39 -1.60
C ILE A 166 -6.44 12.54 -0.95
N TRP A 167 -6.54 13.34 0.11
CA TRP A 167 -7.81 13.59 0.80
C TRP A 167 -8.85 14.28 -0.09
N ARG A 168 -8.42 15.24 -0.92
CA ARG A 168 -9.32 15.92 -1.89
C ARG A 168 -9.92 14.96 -2.91
N LEU A 169 -9.27 13.83 -3.18
CA LEU A 169 -9.79 12.74 -4.00
C LEU A 169 -10.72 11.79 -3.24
N ASN A 170 -11.14 12.17 -2.03
CA ASN A 170 -11.96 11.37 -1.12
C ASN A 170 -11.30 10.03 -0.73
N ILE A 171 -9.96 9.98 -0.68
CA ILE A 171 -9.20 8.81 -0.27
C ILE A 171 -8.52 9.11 1.06
N ARG A 172 -8.76 8.28 2.07
CA ARG A 172 -8.08 8.35 3.37
C ARG A 172 -7.36 7.03 3.64
N PRO A 173 -6.02 6.98 3.51
CA PRO A 173 -5.27 5.75 3.77
C PRO A 173 -5.50 5.23 5.18
N TYR A 174 -5.53 3.89 5.31
CA TYR A 174 -5.76 3.23 6.59
C TYR A 174 -4.46 2.78 7.28
N ASP A 175 -3.52 2.21 6.51
CA ASP A 175 -2.23 1.72 7.00
C ASP A 175 -1.22 2.87 7.18
N CYS A 176 -1.47 3.69 8.19
CA CYS A 176 -0.68 4.86 8.50
C CYS A 176 0.60 4.45 9.26
N ALA A 177 1.73 4.40 8.55
CA ALA A 177 3.02 4.05 9.13
C ALA A 177 4.18 4.72 8.39
N LEU A 178 5.28 4.97 9.12
CA LEU A 178 6.50 5.58 8.55
C LEU A 178 7.10 4.78 7.39
N ARG A 179 6.92 3.45 7.36
CA ARG A 179 7.36 2.58 6.25
C ARG A 179 6.64 2.85 4.92
N ASN A 180 5.48 3.51 4.96
CA ASN A 180 4.64 3.82 3.81
C ASN A 180 4.82 5.28 3.35
N ILE A 181 5.78 6.02 3.94
CA ILE A 181 6.14 7.38 3.54
C ILE A 181 7.57 7.34 3.03
N LEU A 182 7.76 7.65 1.76
CA LEU A 182 9.08 7.76 1.14
C LEU A 182 9.53 9.21 1.10
N TRP A 183 10.82 9.43 1.33
CA TRP A 183 11.46 10.74 1.25
C TRP A 183 12.59 10.71 0.23
N ASP A 184 12.53 11.61 -0.75
CA ASP A 184 13.61 11.83 -1.71
C ASP A 184 14.43 13.06 -1.29
N ASP A 185 15.62 12.81 -0.73
CA ASP A 185 16.52 13.88 -0.28
C ASP A 185 17.00 14.81 -1.40
N ARG A 186 17.02 14.35 -2.66
CA ARG A 186 17.44 15.17 -3.79
C ARG A 186 16.39 16.21 -4.16
N THR A 187 15.12 15.82 -4.14
CA THR A 187 14.02 16.70 -4.55
C THR A 187 13.30 17.35 -3.36
N LYS A 188 13.57 16.89 -2.13
CA LYS A 188 12.88 17.30 -0.90
C LYS A 188 11.37 17.09 -0.99
N ARG A 189 10.97 16.00 -1.63
CA ARG A 189 9.57 15.61 -1.83
C ARG A 189 9.27 14.30 -1.10
N CYS A 190 8.04 14.22 -0.58
CA CYS A 190 7.48 13.00 -0.03
C CYS A 190 6.70 12.22 -1.10
N ALA A 191 6.60 10.92 -0.90
CA ALA A 191 5.59 10.08 -1.53
C ALA A 191 4.89 9.20 -0.50
N ILE A 192 3.62 8.90 -0.71
CA ILE A 192 2.84 7.95 0.10
C ILE A 192 2.55 6.72 -0.76
N VAL A 193 2.74 5.53 -0.18
CA VAL A 193 2.58 4.23 -0.86
C VAL A 193 1.69 3.27 -0.04
N ASP A 194 1.37 2.12 -0.63
CA ASP A 194 0.52 1.05 -0.05
C ASP A 194 -0.93 1.46 0.25
N PHE A 195 -1.77 1.50 -0.79
CA PHE A 195 -3.20 1.88 -0.71
C PHE A 195 -4.14 0.67 -0.67
N GLU A 196 -3.67 -0.47 -0.16
CA GLU A 196 -4.48 -1.69 0.02
C GLU A 196 -5.72 -1.47 0.90
N HIS A 197 -5.59 -0.56 1.85
CA HIS A 197 -6.65 -0.20 2.77
C HIS A 197 -6.80 1.31 2.81
N TYR A 198 -7.97 1.78 2.41
CA TYR A 198 -8.38 3.16 2.60
C TYR A 198 -9.88 3.22 2.85
N THR A 199 -10.32 4.34 3.42
CA THR A 199 -11.73 4.69 3.53
C THR A 199 -12.00 5.98 2.78
N GLU A 200 -13.26 6.34 2.62
CA GLU A 200 -13.61 7.69 2.20
C GLU A 200 -13.12 8.72 3.23
N ALA A 201 -12.73 9.90 2.74
CA ALA A 201 -12.30 11.00 3.59
C ALA A 201 -13.54 11.63 4.25
N PRO A 202 -13.62 11.73 5.59
CA PRO A 202 -14.79 12.28 6.26
C PRO A 202 -15.07 13.75 5.90
N ASP A 203 -14.01 14.52 5.71
CA ASP A 203 -14.04 15.88 5.19
C ASP A 203 -12.87 16.05 4.20
N PRO A 204 -13.10 15.85 2.89
CA PRO A 204 -12.07 15.94 1.86
C PRO A 204 -11.33 17.28 1.78
N ILE A 205 -11.90 18.34 2.36
CA ILE A 205 -11.36 19.70 2.30
C ILE A 205 -10.62 20.05 3.58
N ASN A 206 -11.23 19.79 4.74
CA ASN A 206 -10.70 20.18 6.05
C ASN A 206 -10.10 18.99 6.80
N MET A 207 -8.99 18.47 6.27
CA MET A 207 -8.21 17.43 6.95
C MET A 207 -7.59 17.96 8.25
N HIS A 208 -7.78 17.24 9.36
CA HIS A 208 -7.18 17.59 10.64
C HIS A 208 -5.69 17.18 10.69
N GLU A 209 -4.81 18.09 10.27
CA GLU A 209 -3.37 17.83 10.05
C GLU A 209 -2.67 17.18 11.24
N THR A 210 -2.81 17.74 12.45
CA THR A 210 -2.17 17.21 13.68
C THR A 210 -2.60 15.77 13.98
N GLN A 211 -3.88 15.45 13.76
CA GLN A 211 -4.42 14.12 14.00
C GLN A 211 -3.84 13.12 12.99
N GLU A 212 -3.71 13.52 11.73
CA GLU A 212 -3.09 12.66 10.71
C GLU A 212 -1.59 12.50 10.97
N LEU A 213 -0.84 13.56 11.29
CA LEU A 213 0.57 13.42 11.69
C LEU A 213 0.77 12.43 12.85
N GLN A 214 -0.11 12.48 13.86
CA GLN A 214 -0.13 11.52 14.96
C GLN A 214 -0.53 10.10 14.53
N ARG A 215 -1.45 9.99 13.56
CA ARG A 215 -1.89 8.71 13.03
C ARG A 215 -0.76 7.98 12.30
N TRP A 216 0.02 8.73 11.52
CA TRP A 216 1.16 8.26 10.74
C TRP A 216 2.46 8.12 11.54
N GLY A 217 2.47 8.57 12.81
CA GLY A 217 3.63 8.47 13.70
C GLY A 217 4.73 9.49 13.41
N LEU A 218 4.37 10.63 12.80
CA LEU A 218 5.26 11.77 12.53
C LEU A 218 5.31 12.76 13.71
N VAL A 219 4.30 12.71 14.58
CA VAL A 219 4.19 13.50 15.81
C VAL A 219 3.85 12.55 16.95
N HIS A 220 4.43 12.77 18.13
CA HIS A 220 4.08 12.00 19.31
C HIS A 220 2.60 12.21 19.65
N ARG A 221 1.89 11.12 19.90
CA ARG A 221 0.59 11.22 20.55
C ARG A 221 0.84 11.62 22.00
N PRO A 222 0.12 12.61 22.54
CA PRO A 222 0.15 12.82 23.98
C PRO A 222 -0.26 11.51 24.67
N PRO A 223 0.36 11.16 25.80
CA PRO A 223 -0.02 9.97 26.53
C PRO A 223 -1.52 10.05 26.85
N PRO A 224 -2.27 8.95 26.67
CA PRO A 224 -3.69 8.94 27.00
C PRO A 224 -3.85 9.30 28.47
N SER A 225 -4.85 10.13 28.78
CA SER A 225 -5.11 10.53 30.18
C SER A 225 -5.42 9.34 31.09
N HIS A 226 -5.87 8.22 30.51
CA HIS A 226 -6.20 6.99 31.22
C HIS A 226 -6.13 5.78 30.27
N TRP A 227 -5.77 4.60 30.78
CA TRP A 227 -5.70 3.36 29.98
C TRP A 227 -7.03 3.01 29.30
N ALA A 228 -8.18 3.35 29.92
CA ALA A 228 -9.50 3.12 29.33
C ALA A 228 -9.74 3.92 28.04
N VAL A 229 -9.08 5.07 27.88
CA VAL A 229 -9.11 5.88 26.66
C VAL A 229 -8.31 5.20 25.55
N GLU A 230 -7.13 4.66 25.89
CA GLU A 230 -6.27 3.94 24.95
C GLU A 230 -6.97 2.72 24.34
N TRP A 231 -7.79 2.04 25.13
CA TRP A 231 -8.59 0.88 24.72
C TRP A 231 -9.94 1.26 24.09
N GLY A 232 -10.21 2.56 23.89
CA GLY A 232 -11.46 3.06 23.30
C GLY A 232 -12.72 2.79 24.13
N LEU A 233 -12.57 2.43 25.41
CA LEU A 233 -13.66 2.16 26.33
C LEU A 233 -14.34 3.45 26.82
N THR A 234 -13.61 4.56 26.81
CA THR A 234 -14.11 5.90 27.14
C THR A 234 -13.53 6.94 26.18
N ARG A 235 -14.28 8.02 25.91
CA ARG A 235 -13.77 9.17 25.14
C ARG A 235 -12.89 10.04 26.03
N ASP A 236 -11.73 10.47 25.53
CA ASP A 236 -10.91 11.46 26.24
C ASP A 236 -11.57 12.84 26.17
N TYR A 237 -12.10 13.31 27.30
CA TYR A 237 -12.70 14.64 27.38
C TYR A 237 -11.65 15.76 27.41
N ASN A 238 -10.36 15.45 27.65
CA ASN A 238 -9.29 16.45 27.78
C ASN A 238 -8.54 16.75 26.48
N ALA A 239 -8.81 16.05 25.38
CA ALA A 239 -8.12 16.26 24.10
C ALA A 239 -8.44 17.61 23.40
N ARG A 240 -9.39 18.40 23.93
CA ARG A 240 -9.80 19.70 23.35
C ARG A 240 -8.88 20.89 23.71
N GLN A 241 -7.76 20.69 24.40
CA GLN A 241 -6.94 21.80 24.92
C GLN A 241 -5.57 22.02 24.26
N TRP A 242 -5.22 21.31 23.18
CA TRP A 242 -3.96 21.54 22.48
C TRP A 242 -4.23 22.16 21.12
N SER A 243 -4.36 23.49 21.12
CA SER A 243 -4.45 24.37 19.95
C SER A 243 -3.11 24.49 19.24
#